data_AF-A0A0F5PR17-F1
#
_entry.id   AF-A0A0F5PR17-F1
#
_cell.length_a   1.000
_cell.length_b   1.000
_cell.length_c   1.000
_cell.angle_alpha   90.00
_cell.angle_beta   90.00
_cell.angle_gamma   90.00
#
_symmetry.space_group_name_H-M   'P 1'
#
loop_
_entity.id
_entity.type
_entity.pdbx_description
1 polymer ?
#
loop_
_entity_poly.entity_id
_entity_poly.type
_entity_poly.pdbx_seq_one_letter_code
_entity_poly.pdbx_strand_id
1 'polypeptide(L)'
;MVREILLGIAIAFTIFAAFLGINVMPIVFLMAAFLLLSHLIENRGLVPANKNIVNPESEVSFEDIGGQNTAISELKEALDFVVNKEKIAQMGIPPIKGILLIGPPGTGKTLLAKAAAKYTNSSFIATSGNEFIEMYAGVGALKVRRLF
;
A
#
# COMPACT_ATOMS: atom_id res chain seq x y z
N MET A 1 4.75 -17.67 13.15
CA MET A 1 4.83 -18.35 14.46
C MET A 1 3.47 -18.90 14.94
N VAL A 2 2.47 -18.10 15.34
CA VAL A 2 1.20 -18.62 15.90
C VAL A 2 0.39 -19.46 14.89
N ARG A 3 0.35 -19.06 13.61
CA ARG A 3 -0.37 -19.79 12.55
C ARG A 3 0.23 -21.16 12.26
N GLU A 4 1.55 -21.30 12.28
CA GLU A 4 2.24 -22.58 12.03
C GLU A 4 1.97 -23.58 13.16
N ILE A 5 1.97 -23.11 14.41
CA ILE A 5 1.65 -23.92 15.60
C ILE A 5 0.20 -24.42 15.52
N LEU A 6 -0.74 -23.56 15.15
CA LEU A 6 -2.15 -23.92 15.06
C LEU A 6 -2.42 -24.95 13.95
N LEU A 7 -1.74 -24.82 12.81
CA LEU A 7 -1.84 -25.76 11.68
C LEU A 7 -1.26 -27.13 12.05
N GLY A 8 -0.13 -27.16 12.76
CA GLY A 8 0.48 -28.40 13.26
C GLY A 8 -0.43 -29.14 14.24
N ILE A 9 -1.08 -28.43 15.16
CA ILE A 9 -2.03 -29.02 16.13
C ILE A 9 -3.26 -29.59 15.42
N ALA A 10 -3.81 -28.88 14.43
CA ALA A 10 -4.97 -29.35 13.67
C ALA A 10 -4.66 -30.64 12.87
N ILE A 11 -3.49 -30.72 12.24
CA ILE A 11 -3.05 -31.90 11.50
C ILE A 11 -2.85 -33.09 12.46
N ALA A 12 -2.16 -32.88 13.58
CA ALA A 12 -1.93 -33.92 14.57
C ALA A 12 -3.24 -34.46 15.18
N PHE A 13 -4.21 -33.57 15.46
CA PHE A 13 -5.53 -33.95 15.98
C PHE A 13 -6.33 -34.77 14.97
N THR A 14 -6.24 -34.43 13.68
CA THR A 14 -6.92 -35.17 12.61
C THR A 14 -6.34 -36.57 12.43
N ILE A 15 -5.01 -36.71 12.50
CA ILE A 15 -4.33 -38.03 12.44
C ILE A 15 -4.67 -38.87 13.68
N PHE A 16 -4.72 -38.26 14.86
CA PHE A 16 -5.09 -38.93 16.11
C PHE A 16 -6.55 -39.40 16.11
N ALA A 17 -7.48 -38.59 15.61
CA ALA A 17 -8.88 -38.96 15.47
C ALA A 17 -9.07 -40.12 14.46
N ALA A 18 -8.28 -40.18 13.40
CA ALA A 18 -8.27 -41.30 12.46
C ALA A 18 -7.84 -42.61 13.13
N PHE A 19 -6.84 -42.55 14.02
CA PHE A 19 -6.33 -43.71 14.75
C PHE A 19 -7.34 -44.26 15.77
N LEU A 20 -8.23 -43.41 16.28
CA LEU A 20 -9.35 -43.77 17.16
C LEU A 20 -10.55 -44.40 16.44
N GLY A 21 -10.47 -44.61 15.12
CA GLY A 21 -11.56 -45.20 14.32
C GLY A 21 -12.74 -44.26 14.05
N ILE A 22 -12.58 -42.97 14.35
CA ILE A 22 -13.56 -41.93 14.03
C ILE A 22 -13.45 -41.61 12.55
N ASN A 23 -14.60 -41.51 11.86
CA ASN A 23 -14.63 -41.19 10.45
C ASN A 23 -14.10 -39.76 10.22
N VAL A 24 -12.87 -39.66 9.74
CA VAL A 24 -12.14 -38.40 9.51
C VAL A 24 -12.47 -37.75 8.16
N MET A 25 -13.18 -38.44 7.27
CA MET A 25 -13.55 -37.91 5.95
C MET A 25 -14.29 -36.56 6.02
N PRO A 26 -15.25 -36.32 6.95
CA PRO A 26 -15.92 -35.02 7.06
C PRO A 26 -14.96 -33.87 7.46
N ILE A 27 -13.99 -34.14 8.32
CA ILE A 27 -13.02 -33.14 8.82
C ILE A 27 -12.05 -32.76 7.70
N VAL A 28 -11.51 -33.77 6.99
CA VAL A 28 -10.62 -33.56 5.85
C VAL A 28 -11.34 -32.81 4.72
N PHE A 29 -12.59 -33.15 4.45
CA PHE A 29 -13.41 -32.46 3.45
C PHE A 29 -13.65 -30.99 3.80
N LEU A 30 -13.99 -30.69 5.06
CA LEU A 30 -14.16 -29.31 5.54
C LEU A 30 -12.86 -28.50 5.45
N MET A 31 -11.72 -29.10 5.82
CA MET A 31 -10.42 -28.44 5.73
C MET A 31 -10.02 -28.16 4.28
N ALA A 32 -10.23 -29.13 3.38
CA ALA A 32 -9.99 -28.95 1.96
C ALA A 32 -10.92 -27.89 1.34
N ALA A 33 -12.20 -27.90 1.71
CA ALA A 33 -13.18 -26.90 1.27
C ALA A 33 -12.80 -25.50 1.79
N PHE A 34 -12.35 -25.37 3.03
CA PHE A 34 -11.89 -24.11 3.61
C PHE A 34 -10.65 -23.57 2.89
N LEU A 35 -9.66 -24.43 2.60
CA LEU A 35 -8.47 -24.05 1.84
C LEU A 35 -8.84 -23.62 0.42
N LEU A 36 -9.69 -24.37 -0.27
CA LEU A 36 -10.14 -24.04 -1.62
C LEU A 36 -10.95 -22.73 -1.64
N LEU A 37 -11.81 -22.51 -0.65
CA LEU A 37 -12.55 -21.26 -0.49
C LEU A 37 -11.61 -20.08 -0.23
N SER A 38 -10.63 -20.24 0.66
CA SER A 38 -9.64 -19.19 0.93
C SER A 38 -8.81 -18.83 -0.31
N HIS A 39 -8.41 -19.83 -1.09
CA HIS A 39 -7.67 -19.64 -2.33
C HIS A 39 -8.51 -18.92 -3.40
N LEU A 40 -9.80 -19.20 -3.49
CA LEU A 40 -10.72 -18.48 -4.38
C LEU A 40 -10.96 -17.03 -3.95
N ILE A 41 -11.05 -16.76 -2.64
CA ILE A 41 -11.25 -15.40 -2.11
C ILE A 41 -10.01 -14.53 -2.34
N GLU A 42 -8.81 -15.10 -2.17
CA GLU A 42 -7.53 -14.42 -2.42
C GLU A 42 -7.33 -14.13 -3.92
N ASN A 43 -7.58 -15.12 -4.78
CA ASN A 43 -7.43 -14.98 -6.24
C ASN A 43 -8.49 -14.06 -6.89
N ARG A 44 -9.62 -13.80 -6.22
CA ARG A 44 -10.68 -12.90 -6.74
C ARG A 44 -10.53 -11.45 -6.29
N GLY A 45 -9.47 -11.07 -5.59
CA GLY A 45 -9.24 -9.68 -5.17
C GLY A 45 -10.28 -9.13 -4.19
N LEU A 46 -11.02 -10.05 -3.53
CA LEU A 46 -11.99 -9.76 -2.47
C LEU A 46 -11.33 -9.65 -1.09
N VAL A 47 -10.11 -10.17 -0.94
CA VAL A 47 -9.26 -9.84 0.21
C VAL A 47 -8.78 -8.39 0.01
N PRO A 48 -8.97 -7.49 0.99
CA PRO A 48 -8.39 -6.16 0.93
C PRO A 48 -6.88 -6.31 0.77
N ALA A 49 -6.38 -5.93 -0.41
CA ALA A 49 -4.95 -5.92 -0.67
C ALA A 49 -4.28 -5.11 0.43
N ASN A 50 -3.31 -5.73 1.11
CA ASN A 50 -2.47 -5.05 2.07
C ASN A 50 -1.92 -3.81 1.37
N LYS A 51 -2.32 -2.63 1.83
CA LYS A 51 -1.93 -1.35 1.25
C LYS A 51 -0.40 -1.41 1.20
N ASN A 52 0.22 -1.29 0.02
CA ASN A 52 1.67 -1.13 -0.11
C ASN A 52 2.03 0.23 0.50
N ILE A 53 1.88 0.35 1.82
CA ILE A 53 2.40 1.42 2.63
C ILE A 53 3.88 1.11 2.60
N VAL A 54 4.57 1.75 1.66
CA VAL A 54 6.02 1.87 1.75
C VAL A 54 6.23 2.60 3.07
N ASN A 55 6.75 1.88 4.06
CA ASN A 55 7.12 2.48 5.34
C ASN A 55 8.00 3.70 5.04
N PRO A 56 7.84 4.82 5.78
CA PRO A 56 8.40 6.12 5.45
C PRO A 56 9.94 6.21 5.56
N GLU A 57 10.65 5.09 5.56
CA GLU A 57 12.07 5.05 5.24
C GLU A 57 12.25 5.22 3.72
N SER A 58 11.73 6.31 3.16
CA SER A 58 12.35 6.85 1.96
C SER A 58 13.75 7.30 2.39
N GLU A 59 14.76 6.48 2.13
CA GLU A 59 16.16 6.78 2.48
C GLU A 59 16.61 8.13 1.91
N VAL A 60 16.03 8.56 0.79
CA VAL A 60 16.41 9.73 0.01
C VAL A 60 15.89 11.05 0.59
N SER A 61 16.79 12.00 0.85
CA SER A 61 16.45 13.40 1.16
C SER A 61 16.75 14.35 0.00
N PHE A 62 16.40 15.63 0.15
CA PHE A 62 16.67 16.64 -0.88
C PHE A 62 18.17 16.88 -1.09
N GLU A 63 18.99 16.62 -0.07
CA GLU A 63 20.46 16.75 -0.15
C GLU A 63 21.08 15.70 -1.10
N ASP A 64 20.41 14.56 -1.30
CA ASP A 64 20.85 13.51 -2.21
C ASP A 64 20.57 13.82 -3.69
N ILE A 65 19.90 14.95 -3.99
CA ILE A 65 19.44 15.31 -5.34
C ILE A 65 20.29 16.45 -5.91
N GLY A 66 21.20 16.11 -6.83
CA GLY A 66 22.06 17.08 -7.51
C GLY A 66 21.39 17.81 -8.68
N GLY A 67 21.77 19.07 -8.89
CA GLY A 67 21.49 19.81 -10.13
C GLY A 67 20.06 20.34 -10.31
N GLN A 68 19.20 20.22 -9.29
CA GLN A 68 17.78 20.59 -9.34
C GLN A 68 17.39 21.68 -8.32
N ASN A 69 18.32 22.58 -7.98
CA ASN A 69 18.15 23.54 -6.88
C ASN A 69 16.87 24.39 -6.98
N THR A 70 16.53 24.88 -8.18
CA THR A 70 15.32 25.68 -8.39
C THR A 70 14.06 24.85 -8.13
N ALA A 71 13.96 23.66 -8.72
CA ALA A 71 12.81 22.77 -8.53
C ALA A 71 12.68 22.31 -7.07
N ILE A 72 13.79 22.06 -6.38
CA ILE A 72 13.80 21.74 -4.95
C ILE A 72 13.29 22.92 -4.13
N SER A 73 13.71 24.15 -4.44
CA SER A 73 13.27 25.36 -3.73
C SER A 73 11.77 25.59 -3.88
N GLU A 74 11.25 25.54 -5.12
CA GLU A 74 9.82 25.71 -5.41
C GLU A 74 8.98 24.62 -4.74
N LEU A 75 9.47 23.37 -4.77
CA LEU A 75 8.80 22.26 -4.12
C LEU A 75 8.79 22.43 -2.60
N LYS A 76 9.90 22.82 -1.97
CA LYS A 76 9.97 23.08 -0.53
C LYS A 76 9.00 24.18 -0.11
N GLU A 77 8.92 25.28 -0.86
CA GLU A 77 7.98 26.36 -0.58
C GLU A 77 6.54 25.84 -0.60
N ALA A 78 6.15 25.04 -1.59
CA ALA A 78 4.82 24.42 -1.64
C ALA A 78 4.58 23.45 -0.46
N LEU A 79 5.59 22.67 -0.07
CA LEU A 79 5.49 21.73 1.06
C LEU A 79 5.40 22.45 2.40
N ASP A 80 5.97 23.64 2.56
CA ASP A 80 5.88 24.43 3.78
C ASP A 80 4.44 24.86 4.09
N PHE A 81 3.58 25.00 3.08
CA PHE A 81 2.13 25.18 3.30
C PHE A 81 1.47 23.94 3.92
N VAL A 82 2.02 22.75 3.66
CA VAL A 82 1.53 21.48 4.20
C VAL A 82 2.10 21.21 5.59
N VAL A 83 3.32 21.67 5.89
CA VAL A 83 3.90 21.54 7.23
C VAL A 83 3.28 22.56 8.20
N ASN A 84 3.10 23.81 7.77
CA ASN A 84 2.66 24.92 8.62
C ASN A 84 1.15 25.21 8.50
N LYS A 85 0.30 24.19 8.45
CA LYS A 85 -1.15 24.31 8.14
C LYS A 85 -1.87 25.32 9.04
N GLU A 86 -1.55 25.37 10.33
CA GLU A 86 -2.21 26.26 11.29
C GLU A 86 -1.96 27.74 10.97
N LYS A 87 -0.71 28.10 10.69
CA LYS A 87 -0.33 29.48 10.34
C LYS A 87 -0.96 29.90 9.02
N ILE A 88 -0.96 29.00 8.03
CA ILE A 88 -1.60 29.24 6.72
C ILE A 88 -3.11 29.44 6.87
N ALA A 89 -3.77 28.63 7.69
CA ALA A 89 -5.21 28.75 7.94
C ALA A 89 -5.58 30.07 8.62
N GLN A 90 -4.75 30.56 9.56
CA GLN A 90 -4.93 31.88 10.19
C GLN A 90 -4.82 33.03 9.18
N MET A 91 -4.03 32.87 8.13
CA MET A 91 -3.91 33.85 7.05
C MET A 91 -5.05 33.77 6.02
N GLY A 92 -5.99 32.82 6.17
CA GLY A 92 -7.12 32.64 5.25
C GLY A 92 -6.73 32.09 3.88
N ILE A 93 -5.51 31.54 3.74
CA ILE A 93 -5.00 31.01 2.48
C ILE A 93 -5.48 29.56 2.32
N PRO A 94 -6.09 29.19 1.19
CA PRO A 94 -6.52 27.80 0.96
C PRO A 94 -5.32 26.86 0.82
N PRO A 95 -5.42 25.61 1.32
CA PRO A 95 -4.31 24.66 1.24
C PRO A 95 -4.07 24.20 -0.20
N ILE A 96 -2.81 23.93 -0.51
CA ILE A 96 -2.40 23.31 -1.78
C ILE A 96 -2.98 21.89 -1.85
N LYS A 97 -3.71 21.60 -2.93
CA LYS A 97 -4.38 20.30 -3.14
C LYS A 97 -3.55 19.29 -3.92
N GLY A 98 -2.57 19.74 -4.69
CA GLY A 98 -1.74 18.88 -5.53
C GLY A 98 -0.60 19.64 -6.17
N ILE A 99 0.46 18.89 -6.51
CA ILE A 99 1.67 19.38 -7.16
C ILE A 99 1.92 18.47 -8.37
N LEU A 100 2.25 19.06 -9.52
CA LEU A 100 2.53 18.34 -10.76
C LEU A 100 3.99 18.54 -11.17
N LEU A 101 4.77 17.45 -11.18
CA LEU A 101 6.16 17.45 -11.61
C LEU A 101 6.25 17.04 -13.09
N ILE A 102 6.71 17.95 -13.96
CA ILE A 102 6.83 17.71 -15.42
C ILE A 102 8.30 17.78 -15.83
N GLY A 103 8.69 16.94 -16.79
CA GLY A 103 9.99 17.02 -17.45
C GLY A 103 10.35 15.73 -18.20
N PRO A 104 11.45 15.73 -18.97
CA PRO A 104 11.95 14.55 -19.68
C PRO A 104 12.14 13.31 -18.79
N PRO A 105 12.12 12.08 -19.32
CA PRO A 105 12.41 10.89 -18.52
C PRO A 105 13.82 10.98 -17.90
N GLY A 106 13.99 10.43 -16.70
CA GLY A 106 15.30 10.42 -16.02
C GLY A 106 15.67 11.69 -15.23
N THR A 107 14.85 12.75 -15.22
CA THR A 107 15.17 14.02 -14.50
C THR A 107 14.95 14.01 -12.99
N GLY A 108 14.67 12.85 -12.38
CA GLY A 108 14.54 12.74 -10.91
C GLY A 108 13.17 13.10 -10.34
N LYS A 109 12.09 13.18 -11.13
CA LYS A 109 10.72 13.48 -10.63
C LYS A 109 10.27 12.56 -9.49
N THR A 110 10.44 11.24 -9.65
CA THR A 110 10.10 10.26 -8.61
C THR A 110 11.00 10.38 -7.38
N LEU A 111 12.26 10.79 -7.58
CA LEU A 111 13.22 11.02 -6.51
C LEU A 111 12.82 12.24 -5.67
N LEU A 112 12.44 13.35 -6.33
CA LEU A 112 11.89 14.55 -5.69
C LEU A 112 10.61 14.23 -4.89
N ALA A 113 9.71 13.40 -5.43
CA ALA A 113 8.49 12.99 -4.73
C ALA A 113 8.78 12.18 -3.46
N LYS A 114 9.79 11.30 -3.48
CA LYS A 114 10.24 10.54 -2.30
C LYS A 114 10.86 11.47 -1.24
N ALA A 115 11.74 12.38 -1.66
CA ALA A 115 12.35 13.37 -0.77
C ALA A 115 11.30 14.32 -0.14
N ALA A 116 10.25 14.68 -0.88
CA ALA A 116 9.13 15.47 -0.36
C ALA A 116 8.36 14.77 0.78
N ALA A 117 8.16 13.46 0.68
CA ALA A 117 7.53 12.68 1.75
C ALA A 117 8.39 12.65 3.01
N LYS A 118 9.71 12.48 2.86
CA LYS A 118 10.68 12.58 3.97
C LYS A 118 10.64 13.96 4.62
N TYR A 119 10.66 15.03 3.81
CA TYR A 119 10.63 16.42 4.30
C TYR A 119 9.37 16.74 5.11
N THR A 120 8.21 16.23 4.69
CA THR A 120 6.93 16.41 5.39
C THR A 120 6.66 15.38 6.48
N ASN A 121 7.61 14.48 6.75
CA ASN A 121 7.47 13.35 7.67
C ASN A 121 6.14 12.58 7.48
N SER A 122 5.80 12.33 6.22
CA SER A 122 4.50 11.76 5.81
C SER A 122 4.67 10.40 5.15
N SER A 123 3.62 9.56 5.21
CA SER A 123 3.61 8.29 4.48
C SER A 123 3.62 8.53 2.96
N PHE A 124 4.45 7.77 2.24
CA PHE A 124 4.53 7.86 0.78
C PHE A 124 3.76 6.71 0.13
N ILE A 125 2.71 7.05 -0.62
CA ILE A 125 1.94 6.08 -1.40
C ILE A 125 2.18 6.37 -2.88
N ALA A 126 2.74 5.39 -3.60
CA ALA A 126 2.98 5.47 -5.03
C ALA A 126 2.09 4.46 -5.77
N THR A 127 1.52 4.91 -6.88
CA THR A 127 0.73 4.08 -7.79
C THR A 127 0.97 4.58 -9.21
N SER A 128 1.08 3.66 -10.16
CA SER A 128 1.16 4.01 -11.58
C SER A 128 -0.23 4.24 -12.16
N GLY A 129 -0.38 5.20 -13.06
CA GLY A 129 -1.64 5.43 -13.77
C GLY A 129 -2.15 4.19 -14.53
N ASN A 130 -1.23 3.34 -15.01
CA ASN A 130 -1.57 2.10 -15.68
C ASN A 130 -2.25 1.07 -14.77
N GLU A 131 -2.06 1.14 -13.43
CA GLU A 131 -2.70 0.20 -12.49
C GLU A 131 -4.22 0.36 -12.40
N PHE A 132 -4.75 1.50 -12.89
CA PHE A 132 -6.19 1.78 -12.93
C PHE A 132 -6.86 1.34 -14.23
N ILE A 133 -6.08 0.96 -15.24
CA ILE A 133 -6.60 0.47 -16.52
C ILE A 133 -6.87 -1.03 -16.39
N GLU A 134 -8.15 -1.41 -16.46
CA GLU A 134 -8.61 -2.77 -16.17
C GLU A 134 -9.54 -3.29 -17.26
N MET A 135 -9.51 -4.61 -17.48
CA MET A 135 -10.39 -5.27 -18.46
C MET A 135 -11.87 -5.18 -18.06
N TYR A 136 -12.14 -5.22 -16.76
CA TYR A 136 -13.49 -5.23 -16.22
C TYR A 136 -13.95 -3.83 -15.84
N ALA A 137 -15.11 -3.43 -16.36
CA ALA A 137 -15.73 -2.15 -16.05
C ALA A 137 -15.94 -1.99 -14.54
N GLY A 138 -15.61 -0.80 -14.01
CA GLY A 138 -15.78 -0.47 -12.59
C GLY A 138 -14.63 -0.90 -11.69
N VAL A 139 -13.75 -1.83 -12.10
CA VAL A 139 -12.61 -2.27 -11.27
C VAL A 139 -11.59 -1.15 -11.07
N GLY A 140 -11.28 -0.39 -12.13
CA GLY A 140 -10.39 0.79 -12.02
C GLY A 140 -10.93 1.83 -11.03
N ALA A 141 -12.24 2.14 -11.08
CA ALA A 141 -12.87 3.09 -10.16
C ALA A 141 -12.88 2.57 -8.70
N LEU A 142 -13.08 1.26 -8.50
CA LEU A 142 -12.98 0.62 -7.19
C LEU A 142 -11.56 0.76 -6.63
N LYS A 143 -10.52 0.58 -7.45
CA LYS A 143 -9.12 0.77 -7.00
C LYS A 143 -8.85 2.21 -6.58
N VAL A 144 -9.33 3.21 -7.33
CA VAL A 144 -9.20 4.64 -6.94
C VAL A 144 -9.85 4.89 -5.58
N ARG A 145 -11.07 4.37 -5.36
CA ARG A 145 -11.79 4.48 -4.07
C ARG A 145 -11.14 3.72 -2.90
N ARG A 146 -10.28 2.74 -3.18
CA ARG A 146 -9.52 2.01 -2.15
C ARG A 146 -8.22 2.74 -1.79
N LEU A 147 -7.70 3.56 -2.69
CA LEU A 147 -6.45 4.29 -2.49
C LEU A 147 -6.63 5.45 -1.50
N PHE A 148 -7.66 6.27 -1.74
CA PHE A 148 -8.08 7.42 -0.93
C PHE A 148 -9.09 7.03 0.12
#